data_AF-A0AAE5AGA1-F1
#
_entry.id   AF-A0AAE5AGA1-F1
#
_cell.length_a   1.000
_cell.length_b   1.000
_cell.length_c   1.000
_cell.angle_alpha   90.00
_cell.angle_beta   90.00
_cell.angle_gamma   90.00
#
_symmetry.space_group_name_H-M   'P 1'
#
loop_
_entity.id
_entity.type
_entity.pdbx_description
1 polymer ?
#
loop_
_entity_poly.entity_id
_entity_poly.type
_entity_poly.pdbx_seq_one_letter_code
_entity_poly.pdbx_strand_id
1 'polypeptide(L)' 'MHYHRELMMAILWDRMPYLSPMLNNKVISLDEAPDVYAIFDQGSSNKFIIDPHGMISA' A
#
# COMPACT_ATOMS: atom_id res chain seq x y z
N MET A 1 -10.87 -15.53 3.77
CA MET A 1 -11.07 -14.08 3.58
C MET A 1 -12.49 -13.71 4.03
N HIS A 2 -12.70 -13.25 5.26
CA HIS A 2 -14.07 -13.07 5.81
C HIS A 2 -14.64 -11.64 5.66
N TYR A 3 -13.81 -10.62 5.46
CA TYR A 3 -14.25 -9.20 5.46
C TYR A 3 -13.91 -8.42 4.18
N HIS A 4 -13.14 -9.02 3.27
CA HIS A 4 -12.61 -8.35 2.09
C HIS A 4 -13.70 -7.77 1.17
N ARG A 5 -14.82 -8.48 0.99
CA ARG A 5 -15.91 -8.03 0.09
C ARG A 5 -16.59 -6.80 0.66
N GLU A 6 -16.95 -6.82 1.94
CA GLU A 6 -17.61 -5.71 2.62
C GLU A 6 -16.69 -4.47 2.68
N LEU A 7 -15.41 -4.67 2.98
CA LEU A 7 -14.40 -3.60 3.00
C LEU A 7 -14.15 -3.02 1.60
N MET A 8 -14.04 -3.86 0.58
CA MET A 8 -13.92 -3.40 -0.82
C MET A 8 -15.12 -2.54 -1.22
N MET A 9 -16.35 -2.97 -0.89
CA MET A 9 -17.53 -2.16 -1.18
C MET A 9 -17.50 -0.83 -0.41
N ALA A 10 -17.04 -0.80 0.84
CA ALA A 10 -16.88 0.46 1.56
C ALA A 10 -15.88 1.42 0.87
N ILE A 11 -14.78 0.90 0.32
CA ILE A 11 -13.80 1.71 -0.45
C ILE A 11 -14.44 2.23 -1.74
N LEU A 12 -15.10 1.37 -2.53
CA LEU A 12 -15.71 1.75 -3.81
C LEU A 12 -16.85 2.75 -3.68
N TRP A 13 -17.57 2.72 -2.55
CA TRP A 13 -18.63 3.67 -2.22
C TRP A 13 -18.14 4.89 -1.43
N ASP A 14 -16.83 5.16 -1.44
CA ASP A 14 -16.18 6.31 -0.79
C ASP A 14 -16.52 6.49 0.71
N ARG A 15 -16.68 5.37 1.42
CA ARG A 15 -17.00 5.36 2.86
C ARG A 15 -15.76 5.42 3.76
N MET A 16 -14.57 5.37 3.18
CA MET A 16 -13.28 5.36 3.89
C MET A 16 -12.24 6.30 3.25
N PRO A 17 -12.55 7.59 2.98
CA PRO A 17 -11.66 8.50 2.27
C PRO A 17 -10.35 8.78 3.04
N TYR A 18 -10.36 8.60 4.37
CA TYR A 18 -9.21 8.79 5.25
C TYR A 18 -8.14 7.69 5.13
N LEU A 19 -8.40 6.58 4.44
CA LEU A 19 -7.49 5.44 4.39
C LEU A 19 -6.17 5.79 3.67
N SER A 20 -6.25 6.46 2.52
CA SER A 20 -5.08 6.87 1.73
C SER A 20 -4.09 7.77 2.51
N PRO A 21 -4.52 8.88 3.16
CA PRO A 21 -3.60 9.73 3.93
C PRO A 21 -3.10 9.05 5.22
N MET A 22 -3.87 8.12 5.81
CA MET A 22 -3.48 7.44 7.04
C MET A 22 -2.40 6.38 6.82
N LEU A 23 -2.42 5.69 5.67
CA LEU A 23 -1.55 4.54 5.43
C LEU A 23 -0.12 4.91 4.99
N ASN A 24 0.15 6.17 4.67
CA ASN A 24 1.48 6.64 4.27
C ASN A 24 2.12 5.72 3.20
N ASN A 25 1.38 5.51 2.11
CA ASN A 25 1.73 4.56 1.05
C ASN A 25 2.95 5.05 0.25
N LYS A 26 3.89 4.15 -0.03
CA LYS A 26 5.03 4.39 -0.93
C LYS A 26 5.11 3.26 -1.96
N VAL A 27 4.94 3.60 -3.23
CA VAL A 27 5.10 2.65 -4.34
C VAL A 27 6.60 2.48 -4.64
N ILE A 28 7.03 1.24 -4.83
CA ILE A 28 8.40 0.87 -5.17
C ILE A 28 8.43 -0.15 -6.31
N SER A 29 9.55 -0.20 -7.01
CA SER A 29 9.85 -1.25 -7.98
C SER A 29 10.20 -2.58 -7.30
N LEU A 30 10.27 -3.65 -8.09
CA LEU A 30 10.69 -4.96 -7.59
C LEU A 30 12.16 -4.98 -7.14
N ASP A 31 13.04 -4.23 -7.82
CA ASP A 31 14.47 -4.19 -7.51
C ASP A 31 14.77 -3.50 -6.17
N GLU A 32 13.91 -2.58 -5.74
CA GLU A 32 14.03 -1.86 -4.47
C GLU A 32 13.54 -2.69 -3.26
N ALA A 33 12.90 -3.84 -3.49
CA ALA A 33 12.30 -4.62 -2.42
C ALA A 33 13.28 -5.00 -1.29
N PRO A 34 14.52 -5.49 -1.56
CA PRO A 34 15.46 -5.86 -0.48
C PRO A 34 15.82 -4.69 0.43
N ASP A 35 16.11 -3.53 -0.15
CA ASP A 35 16.49 -2.32 0.61
C ASP A 35 15.32 -1.81 1.45
N VAL A 36 14.11 -1.87 0.88
CA VAL A 36 12.89 -1.46 1.59
C VAL A 36 12.56 -2.39 2.74
N TYR A 37 12.81 -3.70 2.63
CA TYR A 37 12.66 -4.59 3.78
C TYR A 37 13.60 -4.20 4.93
N ALA A 38 14.86 -3.83 4.63
CA ALA A 38 15.80 -3.35 5.65
C ALA A 38 15.34 -2.03 6.29
N ILE A 39 14.81 -1.10 5.50
CA ILE A 39 14.26 0.17 5.99
C ILE A 39 13.00 -0.07 6.85
N PHE A 40 12.14 -1.00 6.46
CA PHE A 40 10.94 -1.35 7.20
C PHE A 40 11.28 -2.03 8.54
N ASP A 41 12.27 -2.92 8.56
CA ASP A 41 12.80 -3.56 9.77
C ASP A 41 13.36 -2.54 10.78
N GLN A 42 13.94 -1.43 10.28
CA GLN A 42 14.39 -0.31 11.11
C GLN A 42 13.26 0.58 11.67
N GLY A 43 11.99 0.23 11.42
CA GLY A 43 10.84 0.92 12.00
C GLY A 43 10.27 2.05 11.12
N SER A 44 10.45 1.97 9.81
CA SER A 44 9.79 2.91 8.89
C SER A 44 8.26 2.87 9.05
N SER A 45 7.63 4.03 9.10
CA SER A 45 6.17 4.18 9.18
C SER A 45 5.47 4.07 7.82
N ASN A 46 6.21 3.84 6.74
CA ASN A 46 5.64 3.78 5.39
C ASN A 46 5.03 2.41 5.12
N LYS A 47 3.89 2.41 4.41
CA LYS A 47 3.35 1.20 3.78
C LYS A 47 3.94 1.07 2.37
N PHE A 48 4.88 0.15 2.19
CA PHE A 48 5.47 -0.09 0.88
C PHE A 48 4.58 -0.99 0.01
N ILE A 49 4.38 -0.60 -1.24
CA ILE A 49 3.59 -1.32 -2.25
C ILE A 49 4.53 -1.60 -3.43
N ILE A 50 4.75 -2.87 -3.74
CA ILE A 50 5.61 -3.28 -4.86
C ILE A 50 4.76 -3.27 -6.14
N ASP A 51 5.17 -2.45 -7.10
CA ASP A 51 4.66 -2.47 -8.47
C ASP A 51 5.73 -3.06 -9.40
N PRO A 52 5.69 -4.38 -9.67
CA PRO A 52 6.73 -5.06 -10.44
C PRO A 52 6.68 -4.75 -11.94
N HIS A 53 5.59 -4.14 -12.43
CA HIS A 53 5.33 -3.94 -13.86
C HIS A 53 5.02 -2.49 -14.23
N GLY A 54 5.08 -1.56 -13.28
CA GLY A 54 4.79 -0.15 -13.52
C GLY A 54 3.35 0.11 -13.96
N MET A 55 2.40 -0.67 -13.42
CA MET A 55 0.98 -0.56 -13.75
C MET A 55 0.29 0.60 -13.03
N ILE A 56 0.86 1.08 -11.93
CA ILE A 56 0.33 2.20 -11.16
C ILE A 56 0.89 3.49 -11.77
N SER A 57 0.02 4.29 -12.39
CA SER A 57 0.41 5.62 -12.88
C SER A 57 0.78 6.53 -11.70
N ALA A 58 1.94 7.18 -11.78
CA ALA A 58 2.43 8.14 -10.80
C ALA A 58 1.51 9.36 -10.62
#